data_AF-A0A7V9AIC2-F1
#
_entry.id   AF-A0A7V9AIC2-F1
#
_cell.length_a   1.000
_cell.length_b   1.000
_cell.length_c   1.000
_cell.angle_alpha   90.00
_cell.angle_beta   90.00
_cell.angle_gamma   90.00
#
_symmetry.space_group_name_H-M   'P 1'
#
loop_
_entity.id
_entity.type
_entity.pdbx_description
1 polymer ?
#
loop_
_entity_poly.entity_id
_entity_poly.type
_entity_poly.pdbx_seq_one_letter_code
_entity_poly.pdbx_strand_id
1 'polypeptide(L)'
;MEFLGLTPWEWLLPLIIGIVAGLGTNAVAIWMLFHPYRPVYAGPVRVLPMGAIPKEIDRIAKRIGETVGKELLTPEDIARTLSSASFRGRFDEVLRGALQAAIDRELPALRELVTPDQAAQLQEVLDRLLEKLLQGIRIYLASPEFELRVRRLARGIATDFRGNHVGMVLTPELHADILRAARELWESVRESDEMRRVIAEALDRFIANLIVSEKPLRSYVPTGAVNLGEAVVAQYLPILLERLGQVLDDPATRLRLQETLRRFVDRFLEEQQTWKRIVGRLVVTERTLSQTVAAIEQGGVEEISGLLRAPEVQARVAAAVNDGVEEVLNRPVRRLLGELTPERADRLRNVLVERVLYLLQHPTTEQFIVGRLDALLTAAEEKTVEELLELLGQKRAAAFPGALAGWIVETLRGARTNAVVERTLAHQTSWMMSVPIGRVGQYLPPDAAQRGEDLLFDPLWSFIQKRVPVAVAGLPIARMVEEKLKGFPIEQVEALIWRVSRNELVLIIYLGGFLGALIGSLMLLTSSVAAGLVATGFFLLVSFVFLSLKA
;
A
#
# COMPACT_ATOMS: atom_id res chain seq x y z
N MET A 1 33.96 95.61 63.32
CA MET A 1 34.04 96.33 62.03
C MET A 1 32.63 96.35 61.46
N GLU A 2 32.00 97.52 61.42
CA GLU A 2 30.70 97.72 60.76
C GLU A 2 30.95 98.04 59.29
N PHE A 3 30.24 97.36 58.39
CA PHE A 3 30.32 97.61 56.95
C PHE A 3 28.99 98.22 56.51
N LEU A 4 29.03 99.46 56.02
CA LEU A 4 27.85 100.26 55.66
C LEU A 4 26.85 100.44 56.82
N GLY A 5 27.34 100.61 58.04
CA GLY A 5 26.52 100.88 59.24
C GLY A 5 25.80 99.67 59.81
N LEU A 6 26.15 98.45 59.37
CA LEU A 6 25.61 97.20 59.85
C LEU A 6 26.72 96.23 60.25
N THR A 7 26.46 95.42 61.25
CA THR A 7 27.30 94.29 61.67
C THR A 7 27.18 93.12 60.67
N PRO A 8 28.17 92.21 60.61
CA PRO A 8 28.09 91.03 59.74
C PRO A 8 26.83 90.18 59.95
N TRP A 9 26.29 90.18 61.17
CA TRP A 9 25.07 89.44 61.52
C TRP A 9 23.81 90.10 60.97
N GLU A 10 23.74 91.42 60.96
CA GLU A 10 22.62 92.18 60.38
C GLU A 10 22.53 92.04 58.85
N TRP A 11 23.66 91.79 58.18
CA TRP A 11 23.68 91.45 56.75
C TRP A 11 23.22 90.03 56.45
N LEU A 12 23.68 89.06 57.23
CA LEU A 12 23.46 87.65 56.95
C LEU A 12 22.08 87.16 57.42
N LEU A 13 21.57 87.68 58.53
CA LEU A 13 20.30 87.25 59.13
C LEU A 13 19.13 87.31 58.14
N PRO A 14 18.81 88.47 57.51
CA PRO A 14 17.62 88.54 56.65
C PRO A 14 17.74 87.66 55.40
N LEU A 15 18.96 87.52 54.86
CA LEU A 15 19.22 86.68 53.69
C LEU A 15 19.09 85.19 54.01
N ILE A 16 19.69 84.75 55.12
CA ILE A 16 19.61 83.35 55.59
C ILE A 16 18.16 83.03 55.97
N ILE A 17 17.49 83.91 56.73
CA ILE A 17 16.09 83.73 57.09
C ILE A 17 15.22 83.66 55.84
N GLY A 18 15.45 84.54 54.86
CA GLY A 18 14.74 84.52 53.58
C GLY A 18 14.93 83.22 52.81
N ILE A 19 16.18 82.76 52.65
CA ILE A 19 16.50 81.49 51.96
C ILE A 19 15.90 80.28 52.70
N VAL A 20 16.08 80.21 54.02
CA VAL A 20 15.59 79.09 54.84
C VAL A 20 14.07 79.07 54.85
N ALA A 21 13.42 80.23 54.99
CA ALA A 21 11.97 80.34 54.89
C ALA A 21 11.48 79.95 53.49
N GLY A 22 12.17 80.37 52.43
CA GLY A 22 11.83 80.03 51.04
C GLY A 22 11.97 78.54 50.73
N LEU A 23 13.11 77.94 51.08
CA LEU A 23 13.36 76.49 50.92
C LEU A 23 12.43 75.67 51.79
N GLY A 24 12.27 76.04 53.07
CA GLY A 24 11.45 75.32 54.04
C GLY A 24 9.97 75.36 53.67
N THR A 25 9.44 76.55 53.34
CA THR A 25 8.02 76.69 52.99
C THR A 25 7.68 75.95 51.71
N ASN A 26 8.52 76.02 50.67
CA ASN A 26 8.28 75.26 49.44
C ASN A 26 8.49 73.75 49.63
N ALA A 27 9.45 73.31 50.46
CA ALA A 27 9.61 71.89 50.75
C ALA A 27 8.38 71.32 51.47
N VAL A 28 7.81 72.07 52.43
CA VAL A 28 6.55 71.71 53.09
C VAL A 28 5.39 71.72 52.09
N ALA A 29 5.30 72.72 51.23
CA ALA A 29 4.24 72.78 50.20
C ALA A 29 4.28 71.57 49.26
N ILE A 30 5.48 71.13 48.85
CA ILE A 30 5.63 69.93 48.01
C ILE A 30 5.32 68.67 48.80
N TRP A 31 5.78 68.56 50.05
CA TRP A 31 5.40 67.45 50.92
C TRP A 31 3.87 67.36 51.07
N MET A 32 3.19 68.50 51.19
CA MET A 32 1.74 68.60 51.28
C MET A 32 1.00 68.23 49.98
N LEU A 33 1.67 68.16 48.83
CA LEU A 33 1.05 67.63 47.61
C LEU A 33 0.81 66.12 47.71
N PHE A 34 1.71 65.41 48.40
CA PHE A 34 1.68 63.95 48.51
C PHE A 34 1.09 63.46 49.83
N HIS A 35 1.28 64.21 50.90
CA HIS A 35 0.85 63.87 52.25
C HIS A 35 -0.07 64.96 52.82
N PRO A 36 -0.95 64.67 53.79
CA PRO A 36 -1.30 63.35 54.32
C PRO A 36 -2.27 62.60 53.39
N TYR A 37 -2.20 61.26 53.38
CA TYR A 37 -3.07 60.37 52.59
C TYR A 37 -4.55 60.43 52.99
N ARG A 38 -4.82 60.86 54.22
CA ARG A 38 -6.18 61.08 54.72
C ARG A 38 -6.22 62.47 55.38
N PRO A 39 -7.35 63.18 55.27
CA PRO A 39 -7.51 64.46 55.94
C PRO A 39 -7.35 64.31 57.45
N VAL A 40 -6.56 65.20 58.07
CA VAL A 40 -6.29 65.18 59.51
C VAL A 40 -7.22 66.18 60.21
N TYR A 41 -7.90 65.71 61.26
CA TYR A 41 -8.86 66.47 62.05
C TYR A 41 -8.31 66.69 63.47
N ALA A 42 -8.56 67.87 64.03
CA ALA A 42 -8.38 68.15 65.45
C ALA A 42 -9.73 68.59 66.03
N GLY A 43 -10.44 67.66 66.64
CA GLY A 43 -11.84 67.87 67.05
C GLY A 43 -12.77 68.09 65.84
N PRO A 44 -13.71 69.06 65.87
CA PRO A 44 -14.63 69.31 64.76
C PRO A 44 -13.97 70.06 63.58
N VAL A 45 -12.74 70.54 63.74
CA VAL A 45 -12.05 71.36 62.73
C VAL A 45 -11.04 70.52 61.95
N ARG A 46 -11.08 70.63 60.62
CA ARG A 46 -10.10 70.01 59.72
C ARG A 46 -8.83 70.86 59.71
N VAL A 47 -7.71 70.30 60.15
CA VAL A 47 -6.42 71.01 60.29
C VAL A 47 -5.58 70.91 59.03
N LEU A 48 -5.49 69.71 58.44
CA LEU A 48 -4.77 69.48 57.19
C LEU A 48 -5.70 68.82 56.17
N PRO A 49 -5.93 69.44 55.01
CA PRO A 49 -6.59 68.76 53.91
C PRO A 49 -5.74 67.58 53.42
N MET A 50 -6.38 66.62 52.78
CA MET A 50 -5.68 65.54 52.09
C MET A 50 -4.75 66.12 51.02
N GLY A 51 -3.60 65.48 50.82
CA GLY A 51 -2.66 65.87 49.77
C GLY A 51 -3.33 65.95 48.40
N ALA A 52 -2.91 66.90 47.57
CA ALA A 52 -3.52 67.16 46.27
C ALA A 52 -3.43 65.96 45.32
N ILE A 53 -2.32 65.21 45.34
CA ILE A 53 -2.10 64.07 44.45
C ILE A 53 -2.94 62.86 44.86
N PRO A 54 -2.92 62.37 46.12
CA PRO A 54 -3.81 61.31 46.57
C PRO A 54 -5.29 61.58 46.24
N LYS A 55 -5.72 62.84 46.37
CA LYS A 55 -7.10 63.25 46.10
C LYS A 55 -7.50 63.13 44.62
N GLU A 56 -6.57 63.32 43.69
CA GLU A 56 -6.83 63.33 42.24
C GLU A 56 -6.39 62.03 41.54
N ILE A 57 -5.98 60.98 42.27
CA ILE A 57 -5.51 59.70 41.70
C ILE A 57 -6.49 59.14 40.67
N ASP A 58 -7.80 59.14 40.95
CA ASP A 58 -8.80 58.62 40.01
C ASP A 58 -8.81 59.38 38.68
N ARG A 59 -8.67 60.71 38.75
CA ARG A 59 -8.64 61.57 37.58
C ARG A 59 -7.34 61.40 36.81
N ILE A 60 -6.22 61.24 37.51
CA ILE A 60 -4.91 60.96 36.93
C ILE A 60 -4.95 59.60 36.22
N ALA A 61 -5.49 58.56 36.87
CA ALA A 61 -5.65 57.22 36.32
C ALA A 61 -6.49 57.24 35.03
N LYS A 62 -7.62 57.96 35.04
CA LYS A 62 -8.46 58.14 33.86
C LYS A 62 -7.72 58.83 32.71
N ARG A 63 -7.02 59.94 33.00
CA ARG A 63 -6.27 60.69 31.97
C ARG A 63 -5.12 59.86 31.39
N ILE A 64 -4.34 59.19 32.25
CA ILE A 64 -3.28 58.29 31.81
C ILE A 64 -3.87 57.15 30.96
N GLY A 65 -4.98 56.55 31.38
CA GLY A 65 -5.68 55.53 30.60
C GLY A 65 -6.12 56.04 29.23
N GLU A 66 -6.74 57.21 29.17
CA GLU A 66 -7.15 57.84 27.91
C GLU A 66 -5.96 58.13 26.99
N THR A 67 -4.86 58.70 27.51
CA THR A 67 -3.65 58.97 26.73
C THR A 67 -2.99 57.68 26.24
N VAL A 68 -2.82 56.67 27.10
CA VAL A 68 -2.22 55.38 26.70
C VAL A 68 -3.09 54.67 25.66
N GLY A 69 -4.40 54.63 25.87
CA GLY A 69 -5.33 53.93 24.98
C GLY A 69 -5.60 54.64 23.66
N LYS A 70 -5.44 55.97 23.58
CA LYS A 70 -5.68 56.74 22.35
C LYS A 70 -4.42 57.14 21.61
N GLU A 71 -3.30 57.34 22.29
CA GLU A 71 -2.09 57.91 21.69
C GLU A 71 -0.89 56.95 21.67
N LEU A 72 -0.82 55.97 22.58
CA LEU A 72 0.35 55.07 22.68
C LEU A 72 0.10 53.66 22.15
N LEU A 73 -1.14 53.16 22.21
CA LEU A 73 -1.52 51.82 21.75
C LEU A 73 -2.72 51.90 20.81
N THR A 74 -2.51 52.50 19.64
CA THR A 74 -3.55 52.62 18.62
C THR A 74 -3.73 51.30 17.85
N PRO A 75 -4.94 51.02 17.33
CA PRO A 75 -5.15 49.90 16.42
C PRO A 75 -4.20 49.91 15.22
N GLU A 76 -3.85 51.10 14.72
CA GLU A 76 -2.94 51.31 13.60
C GLU A 76 -1.50 50.88 13.93
N ASP A 77 -1.01 51.20 15.13
CA ASP A 77 0.33 50.80 15.58
C ASP A 77 0.44 49.29 15.76
N ILE A 78 -0.64 48.66 16.25
CA ILE A 78 -0.74 47.20 16.38
C ILE A 78 -0.79 46.54 15.01
N ALA A 79 -1.61 47.05 14.09
CA ALA A 79 -1.67 46.56 12.71
C ALA A 79 -0.33 46.67 12.00
N ARG A 80 0.39 47.79 12.19
CA ARG A 80 1.72 48.03 11.62
C ARG A 80 2.74 47.04 12.18
N THR A 81 2.71 46.80 13.49
CA THR A 81 3.59 45.83 14.15
C THR A 81 3.33 44.40 13.67
N LEU A 82 2.07 43.99 13.58
CA LEU A 82 1.64 42.69 13.05
C LEU A 82 1.95 42.54 11.55
N SER A 83 2.09 43.64 10.81
CA SER A 83 2.48 43.63 9.39
C SER A 83 3.98 43.66 9.17
N SER A 84 4.79 43.73 10.22
CA SER A 84 6.25 43.76 10.11
C SER A 84 6.82 42.40 9.65
N ALA A 85 7.85 42.44 8.81
CA ALA A 85 8.55 41.23 8.36
C ALA A 85 9.14 40.42 9.53
N SER A 86 9.60 41.09 10.58
CA SER A 86 10.10 40.46 11.80
C SER A 86 9.02 39.68 12.56
N PHE A 87 7.79 40.17 12.61
CA PHE A 87 6.69 39.45 13.25
C PHE A 87 6.28 38.24 12.42
N ARG A 88 6.26 38.38 11.09
CA ARG A 88 6.00 37.26 10.16
C ARG A 88 7.01 36.13 10.35
N GLY A 89 8.31 36.43 10.37
CA GLY A 89 9.34 35.42 10.56
C GLY A 89 9.17 34.63 11.86
N ARG A 90 8.87 35.31 12.97
CA ARG A 90 8.59 34.65 14.27
C ARG A 90 7.31 33.81 14.24
N PHE A 91 6.27 34.31 13.56
CA PHE A 91 5.02 33.59 13.41
C PHE A 91 5.22 32.28 12.63
N ASP A 92 5.93 32.36 11.49
CA ASP A 92 6.24 31.21 10.65
C ASP A 92 7.10 30.18 11.41
N GLU A 93 8.07 30.63 12.22
CA GLU A 93 8.88 29.75 13.08
C GLU A 93 8.05 29.01 14.14
N VAL A 94 7.14 29.71 14.81
CA VAL A 94 6.22 29.10 15.79
C VAL A 94 5.28 28.09 15.11
N LEU A 95 4.73 28.44 13.94
CA LEU A 95 3.87 27.53 13.19
C LEU A 95 4.63 26.31 12.68
N ARG A 96 5.87 26.47 12.23
CA ARG A 96 6.73 25.35 11.80
C ARG A 96 6.96 24.39 12.96
N GLY A 97 7.33 24.90 14.12
CA GLY A 97 7.49 24.09 15.33
C GLY A 97 6.20 23.36 15.71
N ALA A 98 5.05 24.04 15.65
CA ALA A 98 3.75 23.45 15.96
C ALA A 98 3.33 22.37 14.93
N LEU A 99 3.58 22.61 13.64
CA LEU A 99 3.31 21.67 12.55
C LEU A 99 4.18 20.42 12.71
N GLN A 100 5.48 20.61 12.95
CA GLN A 100 6.42 19.51 13.20
C GLN A 100 6.00 18.67 14.41
N ALA A 101 5.69 19.34 15.53
CA ALA A 101 5.23 18.67 16.74
C ALA A 101 3.90 17.93 16.52
N ALA A 102 2.99 18.46 15.70
CA ALA A 102 1.73 17.80 15.35
C ALA A 102 1.96 16.56 14.47
N ILE A 103 2.92 16.61 13.54
CA ILE A 103 3.29 15.49 12.67
C ILE A 103 3.97 14.37 13.47
N ASP A 104 4.83 14.73 14.43
CA ASP A 104 5.60 13.78 15.25
C ASP A 104 4.81 13.21 16.43
N ARG A 105 3.64 13.79 16.75
CA ARG A 105 2.79 13.34 17.84
C ARG A 105 2.18 11.97 17.53
N GLU A 106 2.28 11.08 18.50
CA GLU A 106 1.54 9.82 18.50
C GLU A 106 0.08 10.11 18.85
N LEU A 107 -0.81 9.91 17.88
CA LEU A 107 -2.24 10.05 18.08
C LEU A 107 -2.84 8.70 18.53
N PRO A 108 -3.61 8.68 19.63
CA PRO A 108 -4.30 7.48 20.08
C PRO A 108 -5.45 7.11 19.12
N ALA A 109 -6.13 6.01 19.39
CA ALA A 109 -7.24 5.55 18.55
C ALA A 109 -8.36 6.60 18.47
N LEU A 110 -9.06 6.67 17.33
CA LEU A 110 -10.14 7.65 17.12
C LEU A 110 -11.19 7.59 18.22
N ARG A 111 -11.51 6.39 18.74
CA ARG A 111 -12.47 6.23 19.86
C ARG A 111 -12.04 6.91 21.16
N GLU A 112 -10.75 7.14 21.36
CA GLU A 112 -10.18 7.73 22.58
C GLU A 112 -10.10 9.26 22.49
N LEU A 113 -10.28 9.81 21.28
CA LEU A 113 -10.28 11.24 21.00
C LEU A 113 -11.68 11.87 21.03
N VAL A 114 -12.74 11.06 21.10
CA VAL A 114 -14.13 11.50 21.03
C VAL A 114 -14.97 10.85 22.11
N THR A 115 -16.10 11.46 22.47
CA THR A 115 -17.05 10.85 23.42
C THR A 115 -17.73 9.62 22.81
N PRO A 116 -18.30 8.69 23.61
CA PRO A 116 -18.99 7.51 23.08
C PRO A 116 -20.11 7.83 22.08
N ASP A 117 -20.88 8.90 22.31
CA ASP A 117 -21.93 9.36 21.39
C ASP A 117 -21.35 9.90 20.08
N GLN A 118 -20.22 10.62 20.14
CA GLN A 118 -19.52 11.11 18.96
C GLN A 118 -18.84 9.98 18.18
N ALA A 119 -18.34 8.94 18.87
CA ALA A 119 -17.78 7.75 18.24
C ALA A 119 -18.84 7.02 17.41
N ALA A 120 -20.05 6.83 17.95
CA ALA A 120 -21.16 6.19 17.23
C ALA A 120 -21.55 6.99 15.97
N GLN A 121 -21.65 8.33 16.09
CA GLN A 121 -21.96 9.20 14.95
C GLN A 121 -20.85 9.18 13.89
N LEU A 122 -19.59 9.22 14.32
CA LEU A 122 -18.44 9.17 13.42
C LEU A 122 -18.37 7.82 12.69
N GLN A 123 -18.71 6.72 13.38
CA GLN A 123 -18.76 5.39 12.80
C GLN A 123 -19.82 5.30 11.70
N GLU A 124 -21.02 5.84 11.95
CA GLU A 124 -22.10 5.89 10.96
C GLU A 124 -21.73 6.76 9.74
N VAL A 125 -20.97 7.84 9.94
CA VAL A 125 -20.44 8.65 8.82
C VAL A 125 -19.39 7.88 8.03
N LEU A 126 -18.49 7.16 8.70
CA LEU A 126 -17.47 6.33 8.06
C LEU A 126 -18.09 5.16 7.29
N ASP A 127 -19.09 4.49 7.84
CA ASP A 127 -19.83 3.42 7.17
C ASP A 127 -20.42 3.94 5.85
N ARG A 128 -21.12 5.08 5.89
CA ARG A 128 -21.70 5.73 4.69
C ARG A 128 -20.65 6.16 3.66
N LEU A 129 -19.48 6.62 4.12
CA LEU A 129 -18.38 6.99 3.22
C LEU A 129 -17.78 5.75 2.54
N LEU A 130 -17.56 4.66 3.28
CA LEU A 130 -17.04 3.42 2.74
C LEU A 130 -18.02 2.78 1.75
N GLU A 131 -19.32 2.82 2.02
CA GLU A 131 -20.35 2.37 1.07
C GLU A 131 -20.30 3.18 -0.23
N LYS A 132 -20.22 4.52 -0.15
CA LYS A 132 -20.08 5.38 -1.34
C LYS A 132 -18.78 5.13 -2.09
N LEU A 133 -17.67 4.92 -1.40
CA LEU A 133 -16.38 4.59 -2.02
C LEU A 133 -16.43 3.23 -2.72
N LEU A 134 -17.01 2.21 -2.09
CA LEU A 134 -17.26 0.90 -2.68
C LEU A 134 -18.10 1.00 -3.96
N GLN A 135 -19.17 1.78 -3.91
CA GLN A 135 -20.02 2.04 -5.07
C GLN A 135 -19.23 2.75 -6.17
N GLY A 136 -18.43 3.76 -5.83
CA GLY A 136 -17.55 4.45 -6.78
C GLY A 136 -16.51 3.53 -7.42
N ILE A 137 -15.88 2.65 -6.63
CA ILE A 137 -14.94 1.65 -7.11
C ILE A 137 -15.64 0.70 -8.08
N ARG A 138 -16.85 0.22 -7.78
CA ARG A 138 -17.62 -0.64 -8.69
C ARG A 138 -17.94 0.03 -10.01
N ILE A 139 -18.39 1.28 -9.96
CA ILE A 139 -18.67 2.09 -11.16
C ILE A 139 -17.39 2.25 -11.99
N TYR A 140 -16.27 2.54 -11.33
CA TYR A 140 -14.97 2.68 -11.99
C TYR A 140 -14.47 1.36 -12.59
N LEU A 141 -14.55 0.24 -11.87
CA LEU A 141 -14.16 -1.09 -12.37
C LEU A 141 -15.01 -1.52 -13.57
N ALA A 142 -16.30 -1.13 -13.60
CA ALA A 142 -17.18 -1.36 -14.74
C ALA A 142 -16.91 -0.41 -15.93
N SER A 143 -16.11 0.65 -15.73
CA SER A 143 -15.95 1.70 -16.73
C SER A 143 -15.03 1.28 -17.90
N PRO A 144 -15.24 1.83 -19.10
CA PRO A 144 -14.34 1.61 -20.24
C PRO A 144 -12.91 2.14 -20.00
N GLU A 145 -12.78 3.22 -19.22
CA GLU A 145 -11.49 3.86 -18.91
C GLU A 145 -10.59 2.96 -18.06
N PHE A 146 -11.19 2.23 -17.10
CA PHE A 146 -10.48 1.23 -16.31
C PHE A 146 -9.92 0.12 -17.20
N GLU A 147 -10.75 -0.43 -18.09
CA GLU A 147 -10.33 -1.47 -19.02
C GLU A 147 -9.19 -1.00 -19.95
N LEU A 148 -9.28 0.22 -20.48
CA LEU A 148 -8.21 0.85 -21.27
C LEU A 148 -6.91 1.00 -20.48
N ARG A 149 -7.01 1.37 -19.20
CA ARG A 149 -5.85 1.51 -18.30
C ARG A 149 -5.21 0.16 -17.99
N VAL A 150 -6.01 -0.87 -17.69
CA VAL A 150 -5.50 -2.24 -17.50
C VAL A 150 -4.85 -2.78 -18.77
N ARG A 151 -5.45 -2.56 -19.94
CA ARG A 151 -4.85 -2.96 -21.23
C ARG A 151 -3.53 -2.24 -21.53
N ARG A 152 -3.34 -1.01 -21.05
CA ARG A 152 -2.07 -0.28 -21.16
C ARG A 152 -1.04 -0.85 -20.19
N LEU A 153 -1.45 -1.10 -18.94
CA LEU A 153 -0.61 -1.68 -17.90
C LEU A 153 -0.14 -3.09 -18.30
N ALA A 154 -1.06 -3.95 -18.74
CA ALA A 154 -0.75 -5.31 -19.19
C ALA A 154 0.20 -5.32 -20.38
N ARG A 155 0.11 -4.34 -21.29
CA ARG A 155 1.10 -4.16 -22.36
C ARG A 155 2.46 -3.73 -21.83
N GLY A 156 2.51 -2.81 -20.87
CA GLY A 156 3.76 -2.41 -20.20
C GLY A 156 4.43 -3.60 -19.51
N ILE A 157 3.70 -4.27 -18.62
CA ILE A 157 4.16 -5.48 -17.91
C ILE A 157 4.62 -6.56 -18.91
N ALA A 158 3.84 -6.84 -19.94
CA ALA A 158 4.20 -7.86 -20.95
C ALA A 158 5.37 -7.43 -21.86
N THR A 159 5.83 -6.18 -21.79
CA THR A 159 7.04 -5.70 -22.49
C THR A 159 8.24 -5.75 -21.53
N ASP A 160 8.04 -5.27 -20.30
CA ASP A 160 9.08 -5.18 -19.26
C ASP A 160 9.50 -6.57 -18.74
N PHE A 161 8.59 -7.56 -18.76
CA PHE A 161 8.86 -8.92 -18.28
C PHE A 161 9.28 -9.91 -19.37
N ARG A 162 9.40 -9.50 -20.65
CA ARG A 162 9.79 -10.44 -21.74
C ARG A 162 11.12 -11.14 -21.49
N GLY A 163 12.11 -10.38 -21.03
CA GLY A 163 13.45 -10.89 -20.75
C GLY A 163 13.63 -11.56 -19.39
N ASN A 164 12.60 -11.59 -18.54
CA ASN A 164 12.70 -12.18 -17.21
C ASN A 164 12.43 -13.69 -17.27
N HIS A 165 13.14 -14.44 -16.42
CA HIS A 165 12.89 -15.88 -16.24
C HIS A 165 11.51 -16.10 -15.61
N VAL A 166 10.80 -17.10 -16.13
CA VAL A 166 9.44 -17.43 -15.70
C VAL A 166 9.41 -17.95 -14.26
N GLY A 167 10.51 -18.51 -13.77
CA GLY A 167 10.68 -18.88 -12.35
C GLY A 167 10.52 -17.73 -11.35
N MET A 168 10.58 -16.45 -11.77
CA MET A 168 10.24 -15.31 -10.91
C MET A 168 8.74 -15.20 -10.61
N VAL A 169 7.90 -15.75 -11.49
CA VAL A 169 6.43 -15.74 -11.38
C VAL A 169 5.91 -17.12 -10.98
N LEU A 170 6.52 -18.18 -11.53
CA LEU A 170 6.25 -19.57 -11.18
C LEU A 170 7.01 -19.94 -9.90
N THR A 171 6.63 -19.33 -8.77
CA THR A 171 7.27 -19.65 -7.49
C THR A 171 7.02 -21.12 -7.10
N PRO A 172 7.85 -21.72 -6.23
CA PRO A 172 7.64 -23.10 -5.79
C PRO A 172 6.23 -23.36 -5.23
N GLU A 173 5.63 -22.36 -4.58
CA GLU A 173 4.27 -22.43 -4.06
C GLU A 173 3.23 -22.44 -5.19
N LEU A 174 3.37 -21.57 -6.19
CA LEU A 174 2.46 -21.53 -7.34
C LEU A 174 2.57 -22.80 -8.19
N HIS A 175 3.79 -23.33 -8.38
CA HIS A 175 4.01 -24.61 -9.06
C HIS A 175 3.25 -25.73 -8.34
N ALA A 176 3.42 -25.86 -7.03
CA ALA A 176 2.72 -26.87 -6.24
C ALA A 176 1.18 -26.72 -6.30
N ASP A 177 0.67 -25.49 -6.31
CA ASP A 177 -0.76 -25.21 -6.42
C ASP A 177 -1.32 -25.54 -7.82
N ILE A 178 -0.57 -25.30 -8.90
CA ILE A 178 -0.96 -25.71 -10.26
C ILE A 178 -1.06 -27.23 -10.36
N LEU A 179 -0.09 -27.97 -9.81
CA LEU A 179 -0.13 -29.44 -9.81
C LEU A 179 -1.30 -29.98 -8.98
N ARG A 180 -1.62 -29.33 -7.85
CA ARG A 180 -2.79 -29.68 -7.04
C ARG A 180 -4.09 -29.45 -7.82
N ALA A 181 -4.25 -28.28 -8.43
CA ALA A 181 -5.41 -27.95 -9.25
C ALA A 181 -5.54 -28.89 -10.48
N ALA A 182 -4.42 -29.28 -11.09
CA ALA A 182 -4.42 -30.23 -12.20
C ALA A 182 -4.89 -31.63 -11.78
N ARG A 183 -4.50 -32.10 -10.58
CA ARG A 183 -4.99 -33.37 -10.01
C ARG A 183 -6.49 -33.30 -9.70
N GLU A 184 -6.93 -32.22 -9.05
CA GLU A 184 -8.35 -32.00 -8.76
C GLU A 184 -9.20 -31.93 -10.04
N LEU A 185 -8.69 -31.24 -11.08
CA LEU A 185 -9.35 -31.18 -12.37
C LEU A 185 -9.40 -32.55 -13.05
N TRP A 186 -8.29 -33.30 -13.03
CA TRP A 186 -8.25 -34.68 -13.54
C TRP A 186 -9.26 -35.57 -12.84
N GLU A 187 -9.37 -35.48 -11.52
CA GLU A 187 -10.34 -36.22 -10.72
C GLU A 187 -11.79 -35.82 -11.06
N SER A 188 -12.07 -34.53 -11.22
CA SER A 188 -13.40 -34.07 -11.63
C SER A 188 -13.79 -34.54 -13.04
N VAL A 189 -12.80 -34.65 -13.93
CA VAL A 189 -13.01 -35.00 -15.33
C VAL A 189 -13.09 -36.51 -15.53
N ARG A 190 -12.30 -37.30 -14.80
CA ARG A 190 -12.26 -38.78 -14.92
C ARG A 190 -13.59 -39.43 -14.53
N GLU A 191 -14.35 -38.79 -13.64
CA GLU A 191 -15.64 -39.29 -13.15
C GLU A 191 -16.83 -38.65 -13.89
N SER A 192 -16.59 -37.75 -14.85
CA SER A 192 -17.67 -37.01 -15.52
C SER A 192 -18.34 -37.83 -16.64
N ASP A 193 -19.68 -37.84 -16.64
CA ASP A 193 -20.47 -38.40 -17.74
C ASP A 193 -20.20 -37.68 -19.08
N GLU A 194 -19.80 -36.42 -19.02
CA GLU A 194 -19.49 -35.61 -20.20
C GLU A 194 -18.21 -36.08 -20.91
N MET A 195 -17.17 -36.48 -20.16
CA MET A 195 -15.96 -37.05 -20.75
C MET A 195 -16.26 -38.35 -21.51
N ARG A 196 -17.14 -39.20 -20.95
CA ARG A 196 -17.62 -40.42 -21.63
C ARG A 196 -18.30 -40.09 -22.95
N ARG A 197 -19.15 -39.06 -23.00
CA ARG A 197 -19.79 -38.60 -24.25
C ARG A 197 -18.77 -38.13 -25.27
N VAL A 198 -17.83 -37.27 -24.86
CA VAL A 198 -16.78 -36.73 -25.74
C VAL A 198 -15.91 -37.85 -26.34
N ILE A 199 -15.52 -38.83 -25.54
CA ILE A 199 -14.74 -40.00 -26.03
C ILE A 199 -15.57 -40.81 -27.02
N ALA A 200 -16.85 -41.04 -26.72
CA ALA A 200 -17.73 -41.81 -27.57
C ALA A 200 -17.94 -41.13 -28.93
N GLU A 201 -18.18 -39.82 -28.96
CA GLU A 201 -18.29 -39.03 -30.20
C GLU A 201 -16.97 -38.92 -30.97
N ALA A 202 -15.84 -38.85 -30.27
CA ALA A 202 -14.52 -38.86 -30.91
C ALA A 202 -14.25 -40.22 -31.59
N LEU A 203 -14.58 -41.32 -30.91
CA LEU A 203 -14.46 -42.66 -31.46
C LEU A 203 -15.44 -42.92 -32.60
N ASP A 204 -16.66 -42.37 -32.54
CA ASP A 204 -17.61 -42.42 -33.67
C ASP A 204 -17.02 -41.80 -34.93
N ARG A 205 -16.50 -40.58 -34.80
CA ARG A 205 -15.84 -39.89 -35.92
C ARG A 205 -14.62 -40.65 -36.41
N PHE A 206 -13.83 -41.21 -35.49
CA PHE A 206 -12.64 -41.97 -35.84
C PHE A 206 -12.98 -43.26 -36.61
N ILE A 207 -13.93 -44.05 -36.10
CA ILE A 207 -14.39 -45.30 -36.75
C ILE A 207 -15.02 -45.00 -38.10
N ALA A 208 -15.87 -43.97 -38.21
CA ALA A 208 -16.46 -43.54 -39.48
C ALA A 208 -15.37 -43.17 -40.51
N ASN A 209 -14.32 -42.47 -40.08
CA ASN A 209 -13.18 -42.12 -40.94
C ASN A 209 -12.34 -43.35 -41.32
N LEU A 210 -12.17 -44.33 -40.42
CA LEU A 210 -11.42 -45.56 -40.69
C LEU A 210 -12.13 -46.47 -41.69
N ILE A 211 -13.47 -46.55 -41.65
CA ILE A 211 -14.28 -47.36 -42.58
C ILE A 211 -14.08 -46.90 -44.03
N VAL A 212 -13.92 -45.58 -44.24
CA VAL A 212 -13.77 -44.99 -45.58
C VAL A 212 -12.29 -44.82 -45.99
N SER A 213 -11.34 -45.00 -45.05
CA SER A 213 -9.94 -44.74 -45.32
C SER A 213 -9.27 -45.80 -46.19
N GLU A 214 -8.64 -45.34 -47.27
CA GLU A 214 -7.78 -46.14 -48.15
C GLU A 214 -6.32 -46.21 -47.66
N LYS A 215 -5.98 -45.50 -46.57
CA LYS A 215 -4.62 -45.49 -46.05
C LYS A 215 -4.28 -46.85 -45.42
N PRO A 216 -3.01 -47.29 -45.51
CA PRO A 216 -2.56 -48.51 -44.85
C PRO A 216 -2.68 -48.40 -43.33
N LEU A 217 -2.94 -49.51 -42.65
CA LEU A 217 -3.06 -49.55 -41.18
C LEU A 217 -1.83 -48.96 -40.46
N ARG A 218 -0.64 -49.11 -41.05
CA ARG A 218 0.63 -48.52 -40.58
C ARG A 218 0.57 -47.00 -40.39
N SER A 219 -0.27 -46.29 -41.15
CA SER A 219 -0.42 -44.84 -41.02
C SER A 219 -1.18 -44.40 -39.76
N TYR A 220 -1.89 -45.33 -39.11
CA TYR A 220 -2.68 -45.09 -37.90
C TYR A 220 -2.00 -45.64 -36.64
N VAL A 221 -0.99 -46.50 -36.78
CA VAL A 221 -0.26 -47.10 -35.67
C VAL A 221 1.04 -46.31 -35.44
N PRO A 222 1.31 -45.81 -34.22
CA PRO A 222 2.57 -45.12 -33.92
C PRO A 222 3.77 -46.03 -34.18
N THR A 223 4.85 -45.48 -34.74
CA THR A 223 6.07 -46.24 -35.08
C THR A 223 6.64 -47.00 -33.88
N GLY A 224 6.54 -46.43 -32.68
CA GLY A 224 6.95 -47.11 -31.45
C GLY A 224 6.16 -48.38 -31.14
N ALA A 225 4.87 -48.45 -31.48
CA ALA A 225 4.05 -49.64 -31.27
C ALA A 225 4.39 -50.75 -32.28
N VAL A 226 4.73 -50.39 -33.52
CA VAL A 226 5.24 -51.35 -34.52
C VAL A 226 6.54 -51.98 -34.04
N ASN A 227 7.52 -51.14 -33.64
CA ASN A 227 8.81 -51.61 -33.14
C ASN A 227 8.66 -52.49 -31.88
N LEU A 228 7.70 -52.17 -31.00
CA LEU A 228 7.41 -52.96 -29.81
C LEU A 228 6.79 -54.32 -30.18
N GLY A 229 5.91 -54.36 -31.19
CA GLY A 229 5.38 -55.60 -31.74
C GLY A 229 6.47 -56.49 -32.36
N GLU A 230 7.36 -55.91 -33.16
CA GLU A 230 8.52 -56.61 -33.74
C GLU A 230 9.44 -57.16 -32.64
N ALA A 231 9.75 -56.35 -31.62
CA ALA A 231 10.55 -56.78 -30.48
C ALA A 231 9.87 -57.90 -29.68
N VAL A 232 8.55 -57.83 -29.49
CA VAL A 232 7.79 -58.88 -28.81
C VAL A 232 7.80 -60.18 -29.61
N VAL A 233 7.61 -60.13 -30.94
CA VAL A 233 7.70 -61.33 -31.79
C VAL A 233 9.11 -61.92 -31.73
N ALA A 234 10.15 -61.09 -31.85
CA ALA A 234 11.53 -61.53 -31.80
C ALA A 234 11.91 -62.16 -30.45
N GLN A 235 11.43 -61.60 -29.34
CA GLN A 235 11.81 -62.03 -27.98
C GLN A 235 10.94 -63.16 -27.43
N TYR A 236 9.63 -63.15 -27.69
CA TYR A 236 8.69 -64.08 -27.07
C TYR A 236 8.32 -65.26 -27.97
N LEU A 237 8.35 -65.12 -29.30
CA LEU A 237 7.99 -66.23 -30.19
C LEU A 237 8.92 -67.45 -30.03
N PRO A 238 10.25 -67.31 -29.86
CA PRO A 238 11.11 -68.45 -29.57
C PRO A 238 10.68 -69.19 -28.30
N ILE A 239 10.36 -68.45 -27.23
CA ILE A 239 9.90 -69.01 -25.95
C ILE A 239 8.57 -69.76 -26.11
N LEU A 240 7.65 -69.24 -26.92
CA LEU A 240 6.37 -69.88 -27.21
C LEU A 240 6.55 -71.16 -28.04
N LEU A 241 7.40 -71.13 -29.07
CA LEU A 241 7.69 -72.31 -29.91
C LEU A 241 8.41 -73.40 -29.11
N GLU A 242 9.30 -73.03 -28.20
CA GLU A 242 9.96 -73.96 -27.29
C GLU A 242 8.96 -74.63 -26.34
N ARG A 243 8.07 -73.84 -25.72
CA ARG A 243 7.00 -74.37 -24.86
C ARG A 243 6.01 -75.23 -25.63
N LEU A 244 5.67 -74.86 -26.87
CA LEU A 244 4.82 -75.69 -27.73
C LEU A 244 5.51 -77.00 -28.07
N GLY A 245 6.81 -76.98 -28.38
CA GLY A 245 7.60 -78.21 -28.52
C GLY A 245 7.58 -79.05 -27.24
N GLN A 246 7.68 -78.45 -26.05
CA GLN A 246 7.56 -79.16 -24.76
C GLN A 246 6.19 -79.79 -24.54
N VAL A 247 5.12 -79.10 -24.92
CA VAL A 247 3.76 -79.64 -24.88
C VAL A 247 3.57 -80.78 -25.88
N LEU A 248 4.24 -80.73 -27.03
CA LEU A 248 4.20 -81.78 -28.06
C LEU A 248 5.02 -83.04 -27.70
N ASP A 249 5.96 -82.93 -26.77
CA ASP A 249 6.69 -84.06 -26.20
C ASP A 249 5.88 -84.83 -25.14
N ASP A 250 4.80 -84.25 -24.61
CA ASP A 250 3.92 -84.93 -23.66
C ASP A 250 3.28 -86.17 -24.32
N PRO A 251 3.43 -87.39 -23.75
CA PRO A 251 2.94 -88.62 -24.37
C PRO A 251 1.44 -88.61 -24.68
N ALA A 252 0.63 -88.01 -23.81
CA ALA A 252 -0.82 -87.94 -24.00
C ALA A 252 -1.21 -86.97 -25.13
N THR A 253 -0.51 -85.84 -25.23
CA THR A 253 -0.71 -84.84 -26.29
C THR A 253 -0.23 -85.36 -27.64
N ARG A 254 0.91 -86.06 -27.68
CA ARG A 254 1.46 -86.70 -28.89
C ARG A 254 0.49 -87.71 -29.48
N LEU A 255 -0.10 -88.59 -28.65
CA LEU A 255 -1.08 -89.58 -29.09
C LEU A 255 -2.33 -88.91 -29.68
N ARG A 256 -2.87 -87.89 -29.02
CA ARG A 256 -4.04 -87.12 -29.51
C ARG A 256 -3.76 -86.42 -30.84
N LEU A 257 -2.56 -85.87 -31.00
CA LEU A 257 -2.17 -85.20 -32.24
C LEU A 257 -1.97 -86.22 -33.38
N GLN A 258 -1.33 -87.35 -33.11
CA GLN A 258 -1.20 -88.45 -34.07
C GLN A 258 -2.56 -88.98 -34.53
N GLU A 259 -3.50 -89.21 -33.61
CA GLU A 259 -4.87 -89.62 -33.96
C GLU A 259 -5.62 -88.56 -34.78
N THR A 260 -5.37 -87.28 -34.52
CA THR A 260 -5.99 -86.18 -35.26
C THR A 260 -5.40 -86.05 -36.66
N LEU A 261 -4.07 -86.17 -36.78
CA LEU A 261 -3.37 -86.22 -38.07
C LEU A 261 -3.79 -87.42 -38.89
N ARG A 262 -3.89 -88.60 -38.27
CA ARG A 262 -4.37 -89.82 -38.92
C ARG A 262 -5.79 -89.63 -39.44
N ARG A 263 -6.73 -89.15 -38.61
CA ARG A 263 -8.10 -88.81 -39.05
C ARG A 263 -8.15 -87.72 -40.14
N PHE A 264 -7.19 -86.83 -40.18
CA PHE A 264 -7.09 -85.81 -41.23
C PHE A 264 -6.59 -86.42 -42.53
N VAL A 265 -5.51 -87.19 -42.48
CA VAL A 265 -4.94 -87.89 -43.64
C VAL A 265 -5.94 -88.91 -44.19
N ASP A 266 -6.59 -89.70 -43.33
CA ASP A 266 -7.64 -90.64 -43.73
C ASP A 266 -8.78 -89.92 -44.44
N ARG A 267 -9.30 -88.81 -43.88
CA ARG A 267 -10.33 -87.99 -44.56
C ARG A 267 -9.84 -87.39 -45.87
N PHE A 268 -8.59 -86.92 -45.91
CA PHE A 268 -7.99 -86.34 -47.11
C PHE A 268 -7.77 -87.39 -48.22
N LEU A 269 -7.44 -88.63 -47.85
CA LEU A 269 -7.32 -89.76 -48.77
C LEU A 269 -8.69 -90.31 -49.20
N GLU A 270 -9.70 -90.24 -48.33
CA GLU A 270 -11.09 -90.62 -48.60
C GLU A 270 -11.84 -89.61 -49.48
N GLU A 271 -11.47 -88.31 -49.47
CA GLU A 271 -11.94 -87.30 -50.44
C GLU A 271 -11.35 -87.56 -51.86
N GLN A 272 -11.73 -88.70 -52.42
CA GLN A 272 -11.43 -89.19 -53.76
C GLN A 272 -12.08 -88.29 -54.83
N GLN A 273 -11.27 -87.77 -55.76
CA GLN A 273 -11.51 -87.63 -57.22
C GLN A 273 -10.52 -86.63 -57.86
N THR A 274 -9.90 -85.73 -57.09
CA THR A 274 -9.06 -84.64 -57.62
C THR A 274 -7.60 -85.07 -57.80
N TRP A 275 -7.01 -85.79 -56.84
CA TRP A 275 -5.58 -86.12 -56.85
C TRP A 275 -5.20 -87.30 -57.76
N LYS A 276 -6.09 -88.26 -58.01
CA LYS A 276 -5.84 -89.39 -58.94
C LYS A 276 -5.47 -88.92 -60.37
N ARG A 277 -5.87 -87.71 -60.77
CA ARG A 277 -5.50 -87.13 -62.08
C ARG A 277 -4.10 -86.50 -62.11
N ILE A 278 -3.59 -86.03 -60.97
CA ILE A 278 -2.30 -85.31 -60.92
C ILE A 278 -1.15 -86.29 -60.64
N VAL A 279 -1.37 -87.35 -59.86
CA VAL A 279 -0.31 -88.35 -59.54
C VAL A 279 -0.09 -89.36 -60.67
N GLY A 280 -0.96 -89.45 -61.68
CA GLY A 280 -0.84 -90.41 -62.80
C GLY A 280 0.41 -90.29 -63.69
N ARG A 281 1.31 -89.33 -63.45
CA ARG A 281 2.61 -89.17 -64.13
C ARG A 281 3.83 -89.36 -63.24
N LEU A 282 3.63 -89.55 -61.94
CA LEU A 282 4.70 -89.79 -60.99
C LEU A 282 4.63 -91.27 -60.59
N VAL A 283 5.66 -92.04 -60.96
CA VAL A 283 5.80 -93.44 -60.50
C VAL A 283 6.16 -93.41 -59.02
N VAL A 284 5.17 -93.17 -58.18
CA VAL A 284 5.26 -93.33 -56.72
C VAL A 284 4.52 -94.62 -56.41
N THR A 285 5.25 -95.64 -56.00
CA THR A 285 4.68 -96.94 -55.64
C THR A 285 3.78 -96.76 -54.41
N GLU A 286 2.64 -97.47 -54.31
CA GLU A 286 1.81 -97.47 -53.08
C GLU A 286 2.65 -97.73 -51.83
N ARG A 287 3.71 -98.53 -51.98
CA ARG A 287 4.70 -98.83 -50.94
C ARG A 287 5.44 -97.58 -50.42
N THR A 288 5.82 -96.64 -51.29
CA THR A 288 6.47 -95.37 -50.89
C THR A 288 5.51 -94.42 -50.18
N LEU A 289 4.23 -94.39 -50.56
CA LEU A 289 3.24 -93.53 -49.90
C LEU A 289 2.92 -94.07 -48.50
N SER A 290 2.69 -95.39 -48.38
CA SER A 290 2.47 -96.03 -47.09
C SER A 290 3.70 -96.02 -46.19
N GLN A 291 4.92 -96.14 -46.74
CA GLN A 291 6.17 -96.00 -45.96
C GLN A 291 6.41 -94.56 -45.50
N THR A 292 6.06 -93.55 -46.31
CA THR A 292 6.18 -92.13 -45.89
C THR A 292 5.14 -91.79 -44.81
N VAL A 293 3.92 -92.30 -44.93
CA VAL A 293 2.88 -92.17 -43.90
C VAL A 293 3.30 -92.91 -42.62
N ALA A 294 3.79 -94.15 -42.72
CA ALA A 294 4.27 -94.93 -41.58
C ALA A 294 5.51 -94.31 -40.91
N ALA A 295 6.40 -93.67 -41.68
CA ALA A 295 7.55 -92.92 -41.13
C ALA A 295 7.09 -91.67 -40.36
N ILE A 296 6.07 -90.97 -40.85
CA ILE A 296 5.41 -89.87 -40.14
C ILE A 296 4.67 -90.38 -38.90
N GLU A 297 4.10 -91.59 -38.94
CA GLU A 297 3.43 -92.22 -37.78
C GLU A 297 4.41 -92.65 -36.68
N GLN A 298 5.59 -93.17 -37.04
CA GLN A 298 6.56 -93.68 -36.06
C GLN A 298 7.49 -92.61 -35.47
N GLY A 299 7.67 -91.45 -36.12
CA GLY A 299 8.56 -90.39 -35.63
C GLY A 299 8.15 -88.94 -35.95
N GLY A 300 7.10 -88.72 -36.75
CA GLY A 300 6.81 -87.39 -37.30
C GLY A 300 6.49 -86.31 -36.27
N VAL A 301 5.80 -86.64 -35.17
CA VAL A 301 5.52 -85.64 -34.11
C VAL A 301 6.78 -85.30 -33.29
N GLU A 302 7.69 -86.25 -33.14
CA GLU A 302 8.98 -86.07 -32.44
C GLU A 302 9.95 -85.25 -33.29
N GLU A 303 9.95 -85.50 -34.60
CA GLU A 303 10.69 -84.69 -35.58
C GLU A 303 10.11 -83.27 -35.67
N ILE A 304 8.77 -83.09 -35.64
CA ILE A 304 8.12 -81.78 -35.58
C ILE A 304 8.47 -81.04 -34.28
N SER A 305 8.46 -81.71 -33.13
CA SER A 305 8.85 -81.13 -31.84
C SER A 305 10.32 -80.66 -31.86
N GLY A 306 11.22 -81.51 -32.37
CA GLY A 306 12.63 -81.18 -32.55
C GLY A 306 12.85 -79.99 -33.51
N LEU A 307 12.11 -79.96 -34.63
CA LEU A 307 12.15 -78.85 -35.59
C LEU A 307 11.62 -77.55 -34.98
N LEU A 308 10.54 -77.55 -34.19
CA LEU A 308 10.02 -76.34 -33.53
C LEU A 308 10.98 -75.75 -32.48
N ARG A 309 11.90 -76.58 -31.95
CA ARG A 309 12.97 -76.16 -31.04
C ARG A 309 14.26 -75.77 -31.75
N ALA A 310 14.42 -76.12 -33.03
CA ALA A 310 15.61 -75.78 -33.78
C ALA A 310 15.71 -74.25 -33.92
N PRO A 311 16.82 -73.61 -33.51
CA PRO A 311 16.97 -72.15 -33.56
C PRO A 311 16.74 -71.58 -34.97
N GLU A 312 17.12 -72.33 -36.00
CA GLU A 312 16.95 -71.98 -37.41
C GLU A 312 15.47 -71.92 -37.83
N VAL A 313 14.65 -72.85 -37.33
CA VAL A 313 13.21 -72.89 -37.61
C VAL A 313 12.50 -71.80 -36.81
N GLN A 314 12.86 -71.59 -35.55
CA GLN A 314 12.30 -70.49 -34.74
C GLN A 314 12.57 -69.13 -35.36
N ALA A 315 13.80 -68.90 -35.85
CA ALA A 315 14.16 -67.66 -36.55
C ALA A 315 13.36 -67.48 -37.85
N ARG A 316 13.14 -68.55 -38.63
CA ARG A 316 12.31 -68.51 -39.84
C ARG A 316 10.83 -68.27 -39.55
N VAL A 317 10.29 -68.87 -38.48
CA VAL A 317 8.91 -68.64 -38.04
C VAL A 317 8.76 -67.21 -37.51
N ALA A 318 9.74 -66.68 -36.78
CA ALA A 318 9.76 -65.28 -36.35
C ALA A 318 9.79 -64.32 -37.54
N ALA A 319 10.64 -64.57 -38.53
CA ALA A 319 10.66 -63.79 -39.78
C ALA A 319 9.31 -63.86 -40.51
N ALA A 320 8.74 -65.05 -40.68
CA ALA A 320 7.45 -65.22 -41.35
C ALA A 320 6.28 -64.54 -40.61
N VAL A 321 6.29 -64.57 -39.26
CA VAL A 321 5.30 -63.84 -38.45
C VAL A 321 5.50 -62.33 -38.60
N ASN A 322 6.75 -61.86 -38.60
CA ASN A 322 7.07 -60.45 -38.77
C ASN A 322 6.64 -59.94 -40.16
N ASP A 323 6.98 -60.68 -41.21
CA ASP A 323 6.57 -60.38 -42.59
C ASP A 323 5.04 -60.39 -42.73
N GLY A 324 4.36 -61.33 -42.07
CA GLY A 324 2.89 -61.38 -42.03
C GLY A 324 2.27 -60.19 -41.29
N VAL A 325 2.87 -59.76 -40.18
CA VAL A 325 2.48 -58.52 -39.47
C VAL A 325 2.69 -57.31 -40.35
N GLU A 326 3.83 -57.22 -41.04
CA GLU A 326 4.13 -56.13 -41.96
C GLU A 326 3.16 -56.08 -43.15
N GLU A 327 2.81 -57.24 -43.71
CA GLU A 327 1.81 -57.35 -44.76
C GLU A 327 0.44 -56.84 -44.27
N VAL A 328 0.01 -57.22 -43.06
CA VAL A 328 -1.24 -56.72 -42.45
C VAL A 328 -1.19 -55.22 -42.20
N LEU A 329 -0.07 -54.69 -41.70
CA LEU A 329 0.10 -53.26 -41.46
C LEU A 329 0.07 -52.43 -42.76
N ASN A 330 0.53 -53.00 -43.87
CA ASN A 330 0.54 -52.34 -45.17
C ASN A 330 -0.79 -52.45 -45.93
N ARG A 331 -1.75 -53.25 -45.45
CA ARG A 331 -3.09 -53.34 -46.06
C ARG A 331 -3.95 -52.11 -45.70
N PRO A 332 -4.78 -51.61 -46.64
CA PRO A 332 -5.74 -50.54 -46.35
C PRO A 332 -6.72 -50.93 -45.24
N VAL A 333 -6.99 -50.00 -44.31
CA VAL A 333 -7.86 -50.26 -43.15
C VAL A 333 -9.24 -50.74 -43.56
N ARG A 334 -9.84 -50.17 -44.61
CA ARG A 334 -11.11 -50.61 -45.18
C ARG A 334 -11.15 -52.11 -45.53
N ARG A 335 -10.05 -52.67 -46.06
CA ARG A 335 -10.00 -54.10 -46.42
C ARG A 335 -9.86 -55.01 -45.20
N LEU A 336 -9.23 -54.51 -44.13
CA LEU A 336 -9.08 -55.25 -42.87
C LEU A 336 -10.36 -55.25 -42.05
N LEU A 337 -11.10 -54.14 -42.08
CA LEU A 337 -12.39 -54.00 -41.39
C LEU A 337 -13.55 -54.65 -42.16
N GLY A 338 -13.45 -54.81 -43.49
CA GLY A 338 -14.47 -55.45 -44.32
C GLY A 338 -15.78 -54.66 -44.37
N GLU A 339 -16.88 -55.31 -44.78
CA GLU A 339 -18.24 -54.77 -44.61
C GLU A 339 -18.63 -54.87 -43.12
N LEU A 340 -18.18 -53.90 -42.32
CA LEU A 340 -18.68 -53.73 -40.96
C LEU A 340 -20.18 -53.43 -41.04
N THR A 341 -21.03 -54.38 -40.66
CA THR A 341 -22.45 -54.08 -40.45
C THR A 341 -22.57 -53.04 -39.33
N PRO A 342 -23.59 -52.17 -39.36
CA PRO A 342 -23.78 -51.14 -38.34
C PRO A 342 -23.70 -51.70 -36.90
N GLU A 343 -24.24 -52.91 -36.67
CA GLU A 343 -24.26 -53.56 -35.36
C GLU A 343 -22.85 -54.00 -34.89
N ARG A 344 -21.94 -54.34 -35.81
CA ARG A 344 -20.54 -54.69 -35.47
C ARG A 344 -19.71 -53.44 -35.19
N ALA A 345 -19.96 -52.36 -35.91
CA ALA A 345 -19.33 -51.06 -35.67
C ALA A 345 -19.71 -50.51 -34.28
N ASP A 346 -20.99 -50.59 -33.91
CA ASP A 346 -21.48 -50.16 -32.60
C ASP A 346 -20.89 -50.99 -31.45
N ARG A 347 -20.76 -52.31 -31.63
CA ARG A 347 -20.08 -53.17 -30.65
C ARG A 347 -18.61 -52.82 -30.49
N LEU A 348 -17.90 -52.61 -31.59
CA LEU A 348 -16.48 -52.21 -31.57
C LEU A 348 -16.31 -50.86 -30.86
N ARG A 349 -17.16 -49.89 -31.19
CA ARG A 349 -17.22 -48.58 -30.53
C ARG A 349 -17.37 -48.72 -29.02
N ASN A 350 -18.37 -49.47 -28.56
CA ASN A 350 -18.62 -49.62 -27.11
C ASN A 350 -17.44 -50.29 -26.39
N VAL A 351 -16.82 -51.31 -26.99
CA VAL A 351 -15.62 -51.94 -26.43
C VAL A 351 -14.44 -50.97 -26.36
N LEU A 352 -14.25 -50.15 -27.40
CA LEU A 352 -13.18 -49.13 -27.43
C LEU A 352 -13.43 -48.01 -26.42
N VAL A 353 -14.68 -47.53 -26.28
CA VAL A 353 -15.05 -46.53 -25.27
C VAL A 353 -14.74 -47.05 -23.88
N GLU A 354 -15.21 -48.25 -23.51
CA GLU A 354 -14.96 -48.83 -22.19
C GLU A 354 -13.46 -49.09 -21.97
N ARG A 355 -12.70 -49.49 -23.01
CA ARG A 355 -11.25 -49.66 -22.91
C ARG A 355 -10.51 -48.34 -22.70
N VAL A 356 -10.89 -47.29 -23.42
CA VAL A 356 -10.28 -45.96 -23.27
C VAL A 356 -10.61 -45.40 -21.88
N LEU A 357 -11.86 -45.54 -21.42
CA LEU A 357 -12.26 -45.13 -20.07
C LEU A 357 -11.48 -45.91 -19.00
N TYR A 358 -11.32 -47.21 -19.15
CA TYR A 358 -10.51 -48.02 -18.25
C TYR A 358 -9.05 -47.53 -18.18
N LEU A 359 -8.45 -47.21 -19.34
CA LEU A 359 -7.10 -46.66 -19.38
C LEU A 359 -7.03 -45.27 -18.72
N LEU A 360 -8.02 -44.42 -18.93
CA LEU A 360 -8.09 -43.09 -18.30
C LEU A 360 -8.30 -43.17 -16.79
N GLN A 361 -9.02 -44.17 -16.31
CA GLN A 361 -9.22 -44.41 -14.87
C GLN A 361 -8.01 -45.08 -14.19
N HIS A 362 -7.05 -45.58 -14.97
CA HIS A 362 -5.87 -46.23 -14.41
C HIS A 362 -4.97 -45.20 -13.68
N PRO A 363 -4.48 -45.48 -12.45
CA PRO A 363 -3.66 -44.54 -11.66
C PRO A 363 -2.40 -44.06 -12.40
N THR A 364 -1.83 -44.92 -13.25
CA THR A 364 -0.66 -44.59 -14.07
C THR A 364 -0.92 -43.47 -15.07
N THR A 365 -2.16 -43.29 -15.52
CA THR A 365 -2.51 -42.25 -16.49
C THR A 365 -2.53 -40.87 -15.86
N GLU A 366 -3.03 -40.76 -14.62
CA GLU A 366 -2.90 -39.54 -13.82
C GLU A 366 -1.43 -39.18 -13.62
N GLN A 367 -0.62 -40.15 -13.17
CA GLN A 367 0.81 -39.94 -12.95
C GLN A 367 1.54 -39.52 -14.23
N PHE A 368 1.17 -40.09 -15.38
CA PHE A 368 1.73 -39.71 -16.67
C PHE A 368 1.36 -38.27 -17.06
N ILE A 369 0.09 -37.89 -16.95
CA ILE A 369 -0.39 -36.56 -17.36
C ILE A 369 0.13 -35.48 -16.42
N VAL A 370 -0.02 -35.68 -15.11
CA VAL A 370 0.44 -34.74 -14.08
C VAL A 370 1.97 -34.69 -14.05
N GLY A 371 2.66 -35.82 -14.19
CA GLY A 371 4.12 -35.86 -14.29
C GLY A 371 4.65 -35.19 -15.55
N ARG A 372 3.90 -35.25 -16.67
CA ARG A 372 4.26 -34.52 -17.88
C ARG A 372 4.06 -33.01 -17.70
N LEU A 373 3.00 -32.60 -17.00
CA LEU A 373 2.77 -31.20 -16.65
C LEU A 373 3.88 -30.67 -15.72
N ASP A 374 4.26 -31.43 -14.70
CA ASP A 374 5.36 -31.12 -13.78
C ASP A 374 6.69 -30.94 -14.53
N ALA A 375 7.02 -31.86 -15.43
CA ALA A 375 8.21 -31.73 -16.28
C ALA A 375 8.17 -30.49 -17.20
N LEU A 376 6.99 -30.10 -17.68
CA LEU A 376 6.82 -28.89 -18.49
C LEU A 376 6.92 -27.61 -17.66
N LEU A 377 6.37 -27.60 -16.44
CA LEU A 377 6.47 -26.48 -15.52
C LEU A 377 7.93 -26.26 -15.10
N THR A 378 8.63 -27.34 -14.73
CA THR A 378 10.06 -27.32 -14.42
C THR A 378 10.89 -26.82 -15.61
N ALA A 379 10.62 -27.32 -16.82
CA ALA A 379 11.30 -26.84 -18.02
C ALA A 379 10.95 -25.40 -18.41
N ALA A 380 9.81 -24.89 -17.93
CA ALA A 380 9.38 -23.51 -18.15
C ALA A 380 10.02 -22.54 -17.15
N GLU A 381 10.35 -22.96 -15.92
CA GLU A 381 11.01 -22.13 -14.90
C GLU A 381 12.32 -21.53 -15.38
N GLU A 382 13.11 -22.32 -16.11
CA GLU A 382 14.41 -21.90 -16.66
C GLU A 382 14.29 -21.01 -17.90
N LYS A 383 13.13 -21.00 -18.55
CA LYS A 383 12.89 -20.23 -19.78
C LYS A 383 12.48 -18.80 -19.48
N THR A 384 12.77 -17.91 -20.42
CA THR A 384 12.23 -16.54 -20.37
C THR A 384 10.79 -16.52 -20.84
N VAL A 385 10.05 -15.48 -20.45
CA VAL A 385 8.66 -15.29 -20.91
C VAL A 385 8.62 -15.17 -22.44
N GLU A 386 9.65 -14.55 -23.05
CA GLU A 386 9.79 -14.47 -24.50
C GLU A 386 9.96 -15.83 -25.18
N GLU A 387 10.85 -16.68 -24.68
CA GLU A 387 11.07 -18.03 -25.22
C GLU A 387 9.83 -18.93 -25.13
N LEU A 388 9.06 -18.82 -24.04
CA LEU A 388 7.78 -19.54 -23.92
C LEU A 388 6.72 -19.02 -24.88
N LEU A 389 6.66 -17.70 -25.09
CA LEU A 389 5.73 -17.09 -26.04
C LEU A 389 6.09 -17.46 -27.49
N GLU A 390 7.37 -17.58 -27.82
CA GLU A 390 7.83 -18.04 -29.13
C GLU A 390 7.42 -19.50 -29.41
N LEU A 391 7.53 -20.38 -28.41
CA LEU A 391 7.09 -21.79 -28.51
C LEU A 391 5.58 -21.93 -28.76
N LEU A 392 4.77 -20.96 -28.31
CA LEU A 392 3.32 -20.93 -28.53
C LEU A 392 2.92 -20.36 -29.90
N GLY A 393 3.89 -19.88 -30.68
CA GLY A 393 3.73 -19.33 -32.03
C GLY A 393 3.36 -17.83 -32.05
N GLN A 394 3.84 -17.11 -33.07
CA GLN A 394 3.77 -15.64 -33.17
C GLN A 394 2.36 -15.05 -32.97
N LYS A 395 1.30 -15.73 -33.43
CA LYS A 395 -0.09 -15.27 -33.24
C LYS A 395 -0.52 -15.26 -31.78
N ARG A 396 -0.13 -16.26 -30.98
CA ARG A 396 -0.50 -16.35 -29.56
C ARG A 396 0.38 -15.44 -28.70
N ALA A 397 1.65 -15.31 -29.05
CA ALA A 397 2.57 -14.35 -28.45
C ALA A 397 2.05 -12.91 -28.54
N ALA A 398 1.59 -12.50 -29.73
CA ALA A 398 1.03 -11.17 -29.95
C ALA A 398 -0.30 -10.93 -29.19
N ALA A 399 -1.07 -11.98 -28.94
CA ALA A 399 -2.35 -11.92 -28.23
C ALA A 399 -2.21 -11.93 -26.69
N PHE A 400 -1.06 -12.33 -26.16
CA PHE A 400 -0.82 -12.51 -24.72
C PHE A 400 -1.13 -11.27 -23.86
N PRO A 401 -0.67 -10.03 -24.21
CA PRO A 401 -0.99 -8.85 -23.40
C PRO A 401 -2.49 -8.56 -23.35
N GLY A 402 -3.20 -8.88 -24.43
CA GLY A 402 -4.66 -8.75 -24.51
C GLY A 402 -5.39 -9.79 -23.65
N ALA A 403 -4.91 -11.03 -23.65
CA ALA A 403 -5.43 -12.10 -22.81
C ALA A 403 -5.18 -11.83 -21.32
N LEU A 404 -3.99 -11.36 -20.95
CA LEU A 404 -3.65 -10.96 -19.59
C LEU A 404 -4.55 -9.81 -19.10
N ALA A 405 -4.73 -8.78 -19.94
CA ALA A 405 -5.64 -7.68 -19.62
C ALA A 405 -7.09 -8.16 -19.42
N GLY A 406 -7.56 -9.08 -20.29
CA GLY A 406 -8.89 -9.69 -20.18
C GLY A 406 -9.06 -10.44 -18.86
N TRP A 407 -8.10 -11.29 -18.51
CA TRP A 407 -8.11 -12.04 -17.26
C TRP A 407 -8.13 -11.12 -16.02
N ILE A 408 -7.31 -10.05 -16.00
CA ILE A 408 -7.29 -9.07 -14.89
C ILE A 408 -8.66 -8.38 -14.77
N VAL A 409 -9.23 -7.92 -15.89
CA VAL A 409 -10.52 -7.23 -15.90
C VAL A 409 -11.64 -8.17 -15.45
N GLU A 410 -11.67 -9.40 -15.94
CA GLU A 410 -12.69 -10.39 -15.61
C GLU A 410 -12.58 -10.85 -14.14
N THR A 411 -11.37 -11.03 -13.63
CA THR A 411 -11.12 -11.36 -12.23
C THR A 411 -11.56 -10.22 -11.30
N LEU A 412 -11.23 -8.96 -11.64
CA LEU A 412 -11.60 -7.80 -10.82
C LEU A 412 -13.09 -7.44 -10.91
N ARG A 413 -13.75 -7.76 -12.04
CA ARG A 413 -15.21 -7.62 -12.20
C ARG A 413 -15.99 -8.81 -11.65
N GLY A 414 -15.33 -9.93 -11.37
CA GLY A 414 -15.96 -11.18 -10.93
C GLY A 414 -16.75 -11.04 -9.64
N ALA A 415 -17.89 -11.76 -9.57
CA ALA A 415 -18.79 -11.76 -8.42
C ALA A 415 -18.09 -12.19 -7.12
N ARG A 416 -17.13 -13.12 -7.21
CA ARG A 416 -16.33 -13.59 -6.08
C ARG A 416 -15.43 -12.51 -5.49
N THR A 417 -14.73 -11.75 -6.33
CA THR A 417 -13.83 -10.66 -5.91
C THR A 417 -14.63 -9.52 -5.29
N ASN A 418 -15.76 -9.16 -5.90
CA ASN A 418 -16.69 -8.18 -5.34
C ASN A 418 -17.21 -8.58 -3.96
N ALA A 419 -17.57 -9.86 -3.76
CA ALA A 419 -18.04 -10.35 -2.47
C ALA A 419 -16.94 -10.36 -1.40
N VAL A 420 -15.68 -10.63 -1.78
CA VAL A 420 -14.54 -10.55 -0.86
C VAL A 420 -14.29 -9.09 -0.44
N VAL A 421 -14.26 -8.17 -1.41
CA VAL A 421 -14.08 -6.72 -1.17
C VAL A 421 -15.19 -6.18 -0.27
N GLU A 422 -16.45 -6.55 -0.51
CA GLU A 422 -17.59 -6.16 0.34
C GLU A 422 -17.47 -6.71 1.76
N ARG A 423 -17.19 -8.01 1.93
CA ARG A 423 -17.07 -8.62 3.27
C ARG A 423 -15.94 -8.02 4.08
N THR A 424 -14.81 -7.74 3.43
CA THR A 424 -13.66 -7.11 4.07
C THR A 424 -14.01 -5.68 4.50
N LEU A 425 -14.62 -4.87 3.64
CA LEU A 425 -14.92 -3.46 3.95
C LEU A 425 -16.10 -3.27 4.91
N ALA A 426 -17.11 -4.14 4.87
CA ALA A 426 -18.29 -4.06 5.73
C ALA A 426 -18.01 -4.28 7.23
N HIS A 427 -16.84 -4.81 7.61
CA HIS A 427 -16.47 -5.08 9.00
C HIS A 427 -15.33 -4.19 9.53
N GLN A 428 -14.80 -3.28 8.71
CA GLN A 428 -13.56 -2.54 9.03
C GLN A 428 -13.79 -1.24 9.83
N THR A 429 -15.01 -0.69 9.89
CA THR A 429 -15.23 0.58 10.61
C THR A 429 -14.99 0.48 12.11
N SER A 430 -15.34 -0.66 12.72
CA SER A 430 -15.02 -0.94 14.13
C SER A 430 -13.50 -1.07 14.37
N TRP A 431 -12.77 -1.68 13.43
CA TRP A 431 -11.31 -1.78 13.47
C TRP A 431 -10.65 -0.40 13.31
N MET A 432 -11.09 0.43 12.36
CA MET A 432 -10.57 1.78 12.16
C MET A 432 -10.76 2.69 13.38
N MET A 433 -11.81 2.48 14.18
CA MET A 433 -12.03 3.23 15.43
C MET A 433 -11.10 2.81 16.58
N SER A 434 -10.55 1.59 16.52
CA SER A 434 -9.76 0.97 17.60
C SER A 434 -8.27 0.89 17.30
N VAL A 435 -7.84 1.15 16.06
CA VAL A 435 -6.42 1.27 15.70
C VAL A 435 -5.88 2.63 16.13
N PRO A 436 -4.79 2.69 16.91
CA PRO A 436 -4.10 3.95 17.18
C PRO A 436 -3.58 4.54 15.88
N ILE A 437 -3.90 5.81 15.62
CA ILE A 437 -3.48 6.52 14.40
C ILE A 437 -1.94 6.57 14.31
N GLY A 438 -1.24 6.49 15.45
CA GLY A 438 0.22 6.44 15.48
C GLY A 438 0.83 7.79 15.13
N ARG A 439 2.07 7.80 14.63
CA ARG A 439 2.71 9.06 14.20
C ARG A 439 2.22 9.45 12.82
N VAL A 440 1.61 10.61 12.73
CA VAL A 440 1.07 11.16 11.48
C VAL A 440 2.17 11.25 10.41
N GLY A 441 3.41 11.53 10.81
CA GLY A 441 4.58 11.55 9.93
C GLY A 441 4.89 10.24 9.19
N GLN A 442 4.41 9.07 9.66
CA GLN A 442 4.65 7.79 8.97
C GLN A 442 3.73 7.56 7.77
N TYR A 443 2.58 8.24 7.74
CA TYR A 443 1.57 8.10 6.68
C TYR A 443 1.62 9.22 5.65
N LEU A 444 2.46 10.23 5.90
CA LEU A 444 2.62 11.40 5.06
C LEU A 444 3.87 11.25 4.16
N PRO A 445 3.80 11.69 2.90
CA PRO A 445 4.99 11.74 2.06
C PRO A 445 6.05 12.67 2.68
N PRO A 446 7.35 12.45 2.41
CA PRO A 446 8.44 13.18 3.07
C PRO A 446 8.40 14.70 2.86
N ASP A 447 7.67 15.19 1.87
CA ASP A 447 7.45 16.61 1.59
C ASP A 447 6.16 17.19 2.19
N ALA A 448 5.40 16.42 2.97
CA ALA A 448 4.12 16.86 3.51
C ALA A 448 4.22 18.02 4.49
N ALA A 449 5.29 18.09 5.29
CA ALA A 449 5.55 19.22 6.18
C ALA A 449 5.68 20.50 5.34
N GLN A 450 6.51 20.46 4.29
CA GLN A 450 6.71 21.59 3.37
C GLN A 450 5.40 22.03 2.70
N ARG A 451 4.61 21.08 2.17
CA ARG A 451 3.29 21.38 1.59
C ARG A 451 2.32 21.95 2.62
N GLY A 452 2.39 21.49 3.87
CA GLY A 452 1.59 22.01 4.97
C GLY A 452 1.94 23.46 5.31
N GLU A 453 3.23 23.81 5.29
CA GLU A 453 3.68 25.20 5.42
C GLU A 453 3.10 26.07 4.30
N ASP A 454 3.27 25.65 3.04
CA ASP A 454 2.81 26.39 1.87
C ASP A 454 1.28 26.58 1.85
N LEU A 455 0.52 25.58 2.34
CA LEU A 455 -0.93 25.62 2.35
C LEU A 455 -1.53 26.38 3.54
N LEU A 456 -0.88 26.35 4.72
CA LEU A 456 -1.48 26.85 5.97
C LEU A 456 -0.93 28.21 6.40
N PHE A 457 0.35 28.50 6.15
CA PHE A 457 0.99 29.66 6.77
C PHE A 457 0.46 30.97 6.20
N ASP A 458 0.33 31.05 4.87
CA ASP A 458 -0.20 32.24 4.20
C ASP A 458 -1.67 32.53 4.58
N PRO A 459 -2.61 31.56 4.57
CA PRO A 459 -3.97 31.79 5.05
C PRO A 459 -4.05 32.20 6.52
N LEU A 460 -3.29 31.56 7.41
CA LEU A 460 -3.28 31.88 8.84
C LEU A 460 -2.70 33.27 9.09
N TRP A 461 -1.64 33.64 8.37
CA TRP A 461 -1.05 34.96 8.43
C TRP A 461 -2.04 36.03 7.97
N SER A 462 -2.70 35.81 6.83
CA SER A 462 -3.75 36.69 6.30
C SER A 462 -4.93 36.82 7.27
N PHE A 463 -5.31 35.74 7.96
CA PHE A 463 -6.33 35.76 9.01
C PHE A 463 -5.91 36.66 10.18
N ILE A 464 -4.69 36.49 10.69
CA ILE A 464 -4.17 37.29 11.82
C ILE A 464 -4.09 38.77 11.44
N GLN A 465 -3.51 39.09 10.29
CA GLN A 465 -3.39 40.48 9.82
C GLN A 465 -4.75 41.16 9.66
N LYS A 466 -5.79 40.43 9.25
CA LYS A 466 -7.14 41.00 9.05
C LYS A 466 -7.98 41.03 10.31
N ARG A 467 -7.85 40.04 11.20
CA ARG A 467 -8.77 39.86 12.34
C ARG A 467 -8.23 40.38 13.66
N VAL A 468 -6.92 40.28 13.91
CA VAL A 468 -6.35 40.69 15.20
C VAL A 468 -6.42 42.20 15.41
N PRO A 469 -6.07 43.08 14.45
CA PRO A 469 -6.25 44.52 14.64
C PRO A 469 -7.70 44.92 14.95
N VAL A 470 -8.66 44.29 14.27
CA VAL A 470 -10.10 44.53 14.48
C VAL A 470 -10.53 44.06 15.87
N ALA A 471 -10.04 42.91 16.32
CA ALA A 471 -10.33 42.39 17.65
C ALA A 471 -9.74 43.28 18.75
N VAL A 472 -8.52 43.77 18.57
CA VAL A 472 -7.86 44.64 19.55
C VAL A 472 -8.46 46.05 19.57
N ALA A 473 -8.94 46.56 18.44
CA ALA A 473 -9.67 47.84 18.39
C ALA A 473 -10.95 47.84 19.26
N GLY A 474 -11.54 46.66 19.47
CA GLY A 474 -12.69 46.50 20.36
C GLY A 474 -12.34 46.46 21.86
N LEU A 475 -11.05 46.35 22.22
CA LEU A 475 -10.63 46.30 23.61
C LEU A 475 -10.59 47.71 24.22
N PRO A 476 -11.24 47.95 25.37
CA PRO A 476 -11.23 49.25 26.02
C PRO A 476 -9.92 49.45 26.82
N ILE A 477 -8.78 49.55 26.13
CA ILE A 477 -7.44 49.67 26.73
C ILE A 477 -7.40 50.81 27.76
N ALA A 478 -8.03 51.94 27.45
CA ALA A 478 -8.11 53.08 28.36
C ALA A 478 -8.76 52.74 29.71
N ARG A 479 -9.86 51.96 29.70
CA ARG A 479 -10.51 51.50 30.94
C ARG A 479 -9.66 50.47 31.67
N MET A 480 -9.02 49.55 30.95
CA MET A 480 -8.15 48.53 31.54
C MET A 480 -6.97 49.17 32.30
N VAL A 481 -6.35 50.21 31.73
CA VAL A 481 -5.26 50.96 32.37
C VAL A 481 -5.78 51.77 33.55
N GLU A 482 -6.93 52.44 33.42
CA GLU A 482 -7.59 53.17 34.52
C GLU A 482 -7.87 52.24 35.72
N GLU A 483 -8.52 51.10 35.49
CA GLU A 483 -8.85 50.12 36.52
C GLU A 483 -7.60 49.52 37.16
N LYS A 484 -6.56 49.24 36.36
CA LYS A 484 -5.28 48.72 36.86
C LYS A 484 -4.58 49.73 37.79
N LEU A 485 -4.60 51.01 37.43
CA LEU A 485 -4.03 52.09 38.25
C LEU A 485 -4.82 52.32 39.54
N LYS A 486 -6.15 52.25 39.50
CA LYS A 486 -7.00 52.35 40.70
C LYS A 486 -6.82 51.16 41.65
N GLY A 487 -6.45 49.99 41.12
CA GLY A 487 -6.16 48.79 41.90
C GLY A 487 -4.81 48.82 42.62
N PHE A 488 -3.93 49.79 42.34
CA PHE A 488 -2.66 49.93 43.03
C PHE A 488 -2.82 50.60 44.41
N PRO A 489 -2.04 50.19 45.42
CA PRO A 489 -1.91 50.94 46.66
C PRO A 489 -1.50 52.39 46.39
N ILE A 490 -2.03 53.34 47.17
CA ILE A 490 -1.81 54.78 46.99
C ILE A 490 -0.32 55.11 46.97
N GLU A 491 0.47 54.41 47.78
CA GLU A 491 1.92 54.56 47.90
C GLU A 491 2.66 54.20 46.60
N GLN A 492 2.16 53.20 45.85
CA GLN A 492 2.76 52.82 44.56
C GLN A 492 2.45 53.85 43.48
N VAL A 493 1.23 54.39 43.45
CA VAL A 493 0.83 55.45 42.51
C VAL A 493 1.61 56.74 42.80
N GLU A 494 1.75 57.09 44.07
CA GLU A 494 2.62 58.19 44.49
C GLU A 494 4.06 57.98 44.03
N ALA A 495 4.64 56.80 44.26
CA ALA A 495 6.02 56.52 43.89
C ALA A 495 6.26 56.66 42.37
N LEU A 496 5.27 56.29 41.55
CA LEU A 496 5.30 56.50 40.10
C LEU A 496 5.29 58.00 39.77
N ILE A 497 4.36 58.76 40.35
CA ILE A 497 4.24 60.21 40.09
C ILE A 497 5.49 60.95 40.58
N TRP A 498 6.00 60.60 41.76
CA TRP A 498 7.23 61.18 42.30
C TRP A 498 8.42 60.90 41.39
N ARG A 499 8.57 59.66 40.89
CA ARG A 499 9.69 59.30 40.00
C ARG A 499 9.70 60.12 38.71
N VAL A 500 8.52 60.41 38.16
CA VAL A 500 8.38 61.20 36.93
C VAL A 500 8.56 62.70 37.19
N SER A 501 8.03 63.23 38.30
CA SER A 501 7.97 64.67 38.58
C SER A 501 9.06 65.21 39.53
N ARG A 502 9.97 64.36 40.01
CA ARG A 502 10.95 64.73 41.05
C ARG A 502 11.81 65.93 40.64
N ASN A 503 12.25 65.98 39.38
CA ASN A 503 13.17 67.02 38.92
C ASN A 503 12.47 68.39 38.90
N GLU A 504 11.21 68.41 38.47
CA GLU A 504 10.35 69.59 38.38
C GLU A 504 9.98 70.10 39.77
N LEU A 505 9.63 69.19 40.68
CA LEU A 505 9.31 69.53 42.07
C LEU A 505 10.53 70.07 42.82
N VAL A 506 11.69 69.44 42.66
CA VAL A 506 12.93 69.93 43.27
C VAL A 506 13.31 71.31 42.74
N LEU A 507 13.06 71.61 41.46
CA LEU A 507 13.25 72.94 40.91
C LEU A 507 12.39 74.00 41.61
N ILE A 508 11.14 73.67 41.94
CA ILE A 508 10.24 74.58 42.68
C ILE A 508 10.81 74.89 44.07
N ILE A 509 11.42 73.92 44.77
CA ILE A 509 12.08 74.17 46.07
C ILE A 509 13.22 75.17 45.89
N TYR A 510 14.11 74.93 44.92
CA TYR A 510 15.23 75.85 44.65
C TYR A 510 14.76 77.25 44.25
N LEU A 511 13.70 77.36 43.45
CA LEU A 511 13.10 78.64 43.09
C LEU A 511 12.53 79.36 44.32
N GLY A 512 11.95 78.63 45.27
CA GLY A 512 11.49 79.17 46.55
C GLY A 512 12.64 79.74 47.38
N GLY A 513 13.76 79.01 47.46
CA GLY A 513 14.98 79.52 48.11
C GLY A 513 15.55 80.76 47.43
N PHE A 514 15.55 80.78 46.11
CA PHE A 514 15.98 81.93 45.30
C PHE A 514 15.09 83.16 45.52
N LEU A 515 13.77 82.98 45.51
CA LEU A 515 12.83 84.07 45.81
C LEU A 515 12.96 84.54 47.26
N GLY A 516 13.21 83.62 48.19
CA GLY A 516 13.50 83.91 49.59
C GLY A 516 14.76 84.78 49.76
N ALA A 517 15.82 84.49 49.01
CA ALA A 517 17.03 85.33 48.96
C ALA A 517 16.73 86.73 48.42
N LEU A 518 15.89 86.85 47.39
CA LEU A 518 15.46 88.14 46.83
C LEU A 518 14.70 88.96 47.88
N ILE A 519 13.73 88.34 48.56
CA ILE A 519 12.94 89.00 49.61
C ILE A 519 13.84 89.42 50.79
N GLY A 520 14.77 88.56 51.21
CA GLY A 520 15.76 88.89 52.24
C GLY A 520 16.66 90.06 51.85
N SER A 521 17.07 90.13 50.58
CA SER A 521 17.84 91.26 50.02
C SER A 521 17.01 92.54 49.99
N LEU A 522 15.73 92.45 49.65
CA LEU A 522 14.80 93.58 49.67
C LEU A 522 14.52 94.04 51.12
N MET A 523 14.46 93.13 52.07
CA MET A 523 14.27 93.44 53.49
C MET A 523 15.46 94.22 54.06
N LEU A 524 16.68 93.99 53.58
CA LEU A 524 17.84 94.81 53.95
C LEU A 524 17.71 96.29 53.54
N LEU A 525 16.92 96.61 52.51
CA LEU A 525 16.66 98.01 52.11
C LEU A 525 15.90 98.78 53.20
N THR A 526 15.07 98.11 54.00
CA THR A 526 14.29 98.76 55.07
C THR A 526 15.16 99.09 56.29
N SER A 527 16.25 98.35 56.50
CA SER A 527 17.24 98.62 57.55
C SER A 527 18.29 99.64 57.09
N SER A 528 18.79 99.52 55.86
CA SER A 528 19.77 100.45 55.27
C SER A 528 19.64 100.46 53.75
N VAL A 529 19.36 101.63 53.17
CA VAL A 529 19.21 101.79 51.70
C VAL A 529 20.49 101.38 50.96
N ALA A 530 21.66 101.74 51.51
CA ALA A 530 22.94 101.39 50.92
C ALA A 530 23.19 99.87 50.98
N ALA A 531 22.86 99.23 52.11
CA ALA A 531 23.05 97.79 52.27
C ALA A 531 22.14 96.98 51.35
N GLY A 532 20.87 97.37 51.25
CA GLY A 532 19.91 96.68 50.40
C GLY A 532 20.20 96.85 48.89
N LEU A 533 20.71 98.01 48.44
CA LEU A 533 21.12 98.20 47.04
C LEU A 533 22.30 97.30 46.66
N VAL A 534 23.27 97.15 47.57
CA VAL A 534 24.42 96.25 47.36
C VAL A 534 23.99 94.78 47.39
N ALA A 535 23.15 94.38 48.35
CA ALA A 535 22.64 93.00 48.43
C ALA A 535 21.80 92.63 47.20
N THR A 536 20.92 93.53 46.77
CA THR A 536 20.09 93.33 45.57
C THR A 536 20.95 93.33 44.30
N GLY A 537 21.95 94.20 44.19
CA GLY A 537 22.91 94.20 43.08
C GLY A 537 23.75 92.93 43.01
N PHE A 538 24.23 92.44 44.16
CA PHE A 538 24.94 91.16 44.27
C PHE A 538 24.04 89.98 43.91
N PHE A 539 22.80 89.97 44.38
CA PHE A 539 21.81 88.96 44.04
C PHE A 539 21.52 88.92 42.52
N LEU A 540 21.32 90.09 41.89
CA LEU A 540 21.12 90.20 40.45
C LEU A 540 22.34 89.72 39.65
N LEU A 541 23.55 90.02 40.12
CA LEU A 541 24.80 89.53 39.52
C LEU A 541 24.90 88.00 39.61
N VAL A 542 24.67 87.42 40.79
CA VAL A 542 24.71 85.97 41.01
C VAL A 542 23.63 85.26 40.20
N SER A 543 22.42 85.83 40.15
CA SER A 543 21.32 85.35 39.31
C SER A 543 21.68 85.38 37.83
N PHE A 544 22.27 86.48 37.36
CA PHE A 544 22.70 86.64 35.97
C PHE A 544 23.78 85.60 35.60
N VAL A 545 24.78 85.41 36.47
CA VAL A 545 25.83 84.39 36.29
C VAL A 545 25.21 82.99 36.24
N PHE A 546 24.28 82.67 37.15
CA PHE A 546 23.61 81.38 37.21
C PHE A 546 22.76 81.09 35.96
N LEU A 547 22.07 82.10 35.42
CA LEU A 547 21.30 82.00 34.18
C LEU A 547 22.22 81.85 32.96
N SER A 548 23.36 82.56 32.92
CA SER A 548 24.32 82.48 31.82
C SER A 548 25.11 81.16 31.75
N LEU A 549 25.17 80.41 32.85
CA LEU A 549 25.82 79.09 32.92
C LEU A 549 24.88 77.91 32.57
N LYS A 550 23.58 78.16 32.46
CA LYS A 550 22.54 77.13 32.25
C LYS A 550 21.84 77.22 30.88
N ALA A 551 22.05 78.32 30.14
CA ALA A 551 21.75 78.42 28.71
C ALA A 551 22.94 77.90 27.92
#